data_AF-A0A531KHT9-F1
#
_entry.id   AF-A0A531KHT9-F1
#
_cell.length_a   1.000
_cell.length_b   1.000
_cell.length_c   1.000
_cell.angle_alpha   90.00
_cell.angle_beta   90.00
_cell.angle_gamma   90.00
#
_symmetry.space_group_name_H-M   'P 1'
#
loop_
_entity.id
_entity.type
_entity.pdbx_description
1 polymer ?
#
loop_
_entity_poly.entity_id
_entity_poly.type
_entity_poly.pdbx_seq_one_letter_code
_entity_poly.pdbx_strand_id
1 'polypeptide(L)'
;MTAKPDLISVEQAKAMDVARMTDLFKAHLNPGQLHFMKLLGFHKIKVERAEGMFYIDQNGRKILDFFGGFGSLAFGHNHPRLLEARKKFQEEKRQEIAIAFMSQYAAALAHNLAKCTPGDLDMVFLGSSGSEAMEAAVKLAERAAGSKRPKIVYAENSFHG
;
A
#
# COMPACT_ATOMS: atom_id res chain seq x y z
N MET A 1 -3.29 37.74 -9.43
CA MET A 1 -3.61 36.30 -9.33
C MET A 1 -2.49 35.55 -10.03
N THR A 2 -1.76 34.69 -9.32
CA THR A 2 -0.76 33.81 -9.96
C THR A 2 -1.50 32.83 -10.88
N ALA A 3 -1.00 32.67 -12.11
CA ALA A 3 -1.52 31.64 -13.00
C ALA A 3 -1.42 30.28 -12.30
N LYS A 4 -2.48 29.48 -12.37
CA LYS A 4 -2.43 28.11 -11.86
C LYS A 4 -1.34 27.35 -12.61
N PRO A 5 -0.58 26.47 -11.93
CA PRO A 5 0.38 25.64 -12.62
C PRO A 5 -0.32 24.79 -13.69
N ASP A 6 0.39 24.53 -14.79
CA ASP A 6 -0.07 23.60 -15.82
C ASP A 6 0.05 22.17 -15.28
N LEU A 7 -1.09 21.59 -14.91
CA LEU A 7 -1.18 20.28 -14.29
C LEU A 7 -1.71 19.26 -15.28
N ILE A 8 -1.10 18.09 -15.28
CA ILE A 8 -1.59 16.92 -16.01
C ILE A 8 -2.89 16.47 -15.35
N SER A 9 -3.98 16.44 -16.13
CA SER A 9 -5.28 15.94 -15.70
C SER A 9 -5.30 14.41 -15.60
N VAL A 10 -6.31 13.88 -14.91
CA VAL A 10 -6.53 12.42 -14.82
C VAL A 10 -6.68 11.79 -16.21
N GLU A 11 -7.40 12.45 -17.12
CA GLU A 11 -7.58 11.93 -18.48
C GLU A 11 -6.29 11.98 -19.30
N GLN A 12 -5.48 13.05 -19.14
CA GLN A 12 -4.16 13.11 -19.76
C GLN A 12 -3.22 12.04 -19.21
N ALA A 13 -3.26 11.75 -17.90
CA ALA A 13 -2.49 10.69 -17.28
C ALA A 13 -2.86 9.30 -17.81
N LYS A 14 -4.16 8.99 -17.95
CA LYS A 14 -4.63 7.72 -18.54
C LYS A 14 -4.18 7.53 -19.99
N ALA A 15 -4.13 8.63 -20.76
CA ALA A 15 -3.73 8.60 -22.15
C ALA A 15 -2.20 8.55 -22.37
N MET A 16 -1.37 8.61 -21.32
CA MET A 16 0.08 8.64 -21.48
C MET A 16 0.62 7.35 -22.11
N ASP A 17 1.61 7.55 -22.97
CA ASP A 17 2.44 6.47 -23.50
C ASP A 17 3.67 6.20 -22.60
N VAL A 18 4.35 5.10 -22.90
CA VAL A 18 5.54 4.67 -22.16
C VAL A 18 6.68 5.68 -22.25
N ALA A 19 6.82 6.38 -23.38
CA ALA A 19 7.89 7.34 -23.59
C ALA A 19 7.72 8.54 -22.64
N ARG A 20 6.53 9.13 -22.61
CA ARG A 20 6.20 10.24 -21.72
C ARG A 20 6.29 9.83 -20.25
N MET A 21 5.80 8.63 -19.90
CA MET A 21 5.96 8.08 -18.55
C MET A 21 7.43 7.96 -18.15
N THR A 22 8.29 7.49 -19.07
CA THR A 22 9.73 7.34 -18.83
C THR A 22 10.39 8.69 -18.55
N ASP A 23 10.07 9.71 -19.34
CA ASP A 23 10.61 11.06 -19.16
C ASP A 23 10.21 11.64 -17.79
N LEU A 24 8.92 11.54 -17.43
CA LEU A 24 8.42 12.02 -16.14
C LEU A 24 9.02 11.23 -14.97
N PHE A 25 9.15 9.91 -15.10
CA PHE A 25 9.74 9.07 -14.05
C PHE A 25 11.21 9.44 -13.81
N LYS A 26 11.97 9.69 -14.88
CA LYS A 26 13.36 10.13 -14.79
C LYS A 26 13.48 11.52 -14.16
N ALA A 27 12.62 12.45 -14.56
CA ALA A 27 12.69 13.85 -14.14
C ALA A 27 12.14 14.09 -12.73
N HIS A 28 11.15 13.31 -12.29
CA HIS A 28 10.34 13.65 -11.11
C HIS A 28 10.09 12.50 -10.12
N LEU A 29 10.53 11.26 -10.40
CA LEU A 29 10.44 10.15 -9.46
C LEU A 29 11.82 9.65 -9.04
N ASN A 30 12.41 8.73 -9.81
CA ASN A 30 13.64 8.06 -9.41
C ASN A 30 14.42 7.51 -10.62
N PRO A 31 15.46 8.21 -11.11
CA PRO A 31 16.23 7.73 -12.25
C PRO A 31 17.00 6.43 -11.97
N GLY A 32 17.35 6.15 -10.70
CA GLY A 32 18.00 4.90 -10.30
C GLY A 32 17.05 3.71 -10.41
N GLN A 33 15.81 3.84 -9.94
CA GLN A 33 14.79 2.81 -10.10
C GLN A 33 14.46 2.55 -11.58
N LEU A 34 14.40 3.61 -12.40
CA LEU A 34 14.24 3.46 -13.85
C LEU A 34 15.38 2.64 -14.48
N HIS A 35 16.62 2.81 -14.01
CA HIS A 35 17.75 2.00 -14.48
C HIS A 35 17.52 0.50 -14.20
N PHE A 36 17.08 0.14 -12.99
CA PHE A 36 16.72 -1.26 -12.68
C PHE A 36 15.56 -1.78 -13.54
N MET A 37 14.52 -0.97 -13.74
CA MET A 37 13.40 -1.32 -14.63
C MET A 37 13.85 -1.49 -16.10
N LYS A 38 14.92 -0.81 -16.52
CA LYS A 38 15.55 -1.02 -17.83
C LYS A 38 16.23 -2.37 -17.94
N LEU A 39 17.01 -2.76 -16.94
CA LEU A 39 17.69 -4.05 -16.89
C LEU A 39 16.70 -5.22 -16.97
N LEU A 40 15.54 -5.10 -16.32
CA LEU A 40 14.50 -6.14 -16.29
C LEU A 40 13.50 -6.04 -17.45
N GLY A 41 13.60 -5.03 -18.31
CA GLY A 41 12.65 -4.78 -19.40
C GLY A 41 11.28 -4.24 -18.97
N PHE A 42 11.04 -4.05 -17.68
CA PHE A 42 9.75 -3.59 -17.13
C PHE A 42 9.37 -2.19 -17.58
N HIS A 43 10.34 -1.32 -17.85
CA HIS A 43 10.09 0.03 -18.37
C HIS A 43 9.30 0.07 -19.70
N LYS A 44 9.20 -1.06 -20.43
CA LYS A 44 8.45 -1.15 -21.70
C LYS A 44 6.99 -1.52 -21.50
N ILE A 45 6.60 -1.91 -20.29
CA ILE A 45 5.28 -2.43 -19.97
C ILE A 45 4.47 -1.31 -19.32
N LYS A 46 3.35 -0.95 -19.95
CA LYS A 46 2.32 -0.10 -19.35
C LYS A 46 1.13 -1.00 -19.03
N VAL A 47 0.87 -1.19 -17.74
CA VAL A 47 -0.29 -1.96 -17.28
C VAL A 47 -1.54 -1.10 -17.46
N GLU A 48 -2.50 -1.57 -18.24
CA GLU A 48 -3.79 -0.89 -18.45
C GLU A 48 -4.83 -1.32 -17.41
N ARG A 49 -4.79 -2.59 -17.00
CA ARG A 49 -5.69 -3.13 -15.97
C ARG A 49 -5.05 -4.32 -15.29
N ALA A 50 -5.52 -4.64 -14.09
CA ALA A 50 -5.13 -5.82 -13.35
C ALA A 50 -6.36 -6.44 -12.68
N GLU A 51 -6.50 -7.76 -12.70
CA GLU A 51 -7.64 -8.46 -12.12
C GLU A 51 -7.24 -9.88 -11.72
N GLY A 52 -7.63 -10.30 -10.50
CA GLY A 52 -7.23 -11.58 -9.95
C GLY A 52 -5.72 -11.69 -9.88
N MET A 53 -5.14 -12.68 -10.55
CA MET A 53 -3.68 -12.90 -10.56
C MET A 53 -3.00 -12.32 -11.81
N PHE A 54 -3.65 -11.46 -12.58
CA PHE A 54 -3.11 -11.02 -13.87
C PHE A 54 -3.00 -9.50 -14.01
N TYR A 55 -1.90 -9.06 -14.63
CA TYR A 55 -1.81 -7.78 -15.30
C TYR A 55 -2.23 -7.94 -16.77
N ILE A 56 -2.84 -6.91 -17.35
CA ILE A 56 -3.06 -6.78 -18.79
C ILE A 56 -2.36 -5.51 -19.25
N ASP A 57 -1.41 -5.67 -20.16
CA ASP A 57 -0.60 -4.56 -20.68
C ASP A 57 -1.29 -3.79 -21.83
N GLN A 58 -0.63 -2.74 -22.30
CA GLN A 58 -1.10 -1.86 -23.38
C GLN A 58 -1.33 -2.56 -24.72
N ASN A 59 -0.74 -3.75 -24.91
CA ASN A 59 -0.90 -4.57 -26.11
C ASN A 59 -1.93 -5.70 -25.90
N GLY A 60 -2.61 -5.73 -24.75
CA GLY A 60 -3.56 -6.77 -24.38
C GLY A 60 -2.91 -8.06 -23.88
N ARG A 61 -1.59 -8.09 -23.66
CA ARG A 61 -0.90 -9.26 -23.11
C ARG A 61 -1.31 -9.48 -21.66
N LYS A 62 -1.78 -10.69 -21.35
CA LYS A 62 -1.99 -11.15 -19.97
C LYS A 62 -0.68 -11.65 -19.36
N ILE A 63 -0.32 -11.13 -18.20
CA ILE A 63 0.90 -11.47 -17.46
C ILE A 63 0.47 -12.00 -16.09
N LEU A 64 0.84 -13.25 -15.77
CA LEU A 64 0.58 -13.84 -14.45
C LEU A 64 1.50 -13.20 -13.40
N ASP A 65 0.90 -12.68 -12.34
CA ASP A 65 1.58 -11.97 -11.27
C ASP A 65 2.04 -12.94 -10.16
N PHE A 66 3.32 -13.33 -10.23
CA PHE A 66 4.00 -14.06 -9.15
C PHE A 66 4.66 -13.14 -8.11
N PHE A 67 4.55 -11.83 -8.30
CA PHE A 67 5.14 -10.84 -7.42
C PHE A 67 4.19 -10.44 -6.28
N GLY A 68 2.89 -10.36 -6.56
CA GLY A 68 1.84 -10.19 -5.56
C GLY A 68 1.98 -8.90 -4.73
N GLY A 69 2.62 -7.87 -5.28
CA GLY A 69 2.86 -6.60 -4.62
C GLY A 69 3.68 -6.75 -3.32
N PHE A 70 4.76 -7.52 -3.34
CA PHE A 70 5.53 -7.88 -2.15
C PHE A 70 4.68 -8.55 -1.06
N GLY A 71 3.69 -9.35 -1.47
CA GLY A 71 2.78 -10.06 -0.58
C GLY A 71 1.53 -9.28 -0.14
N SER A 72 1.40 -8.01 -0.51
CA SER A 72 0.22 -7.19 -0.15
C SER A 72 -1.06 -7.58 -0.90
N LEU A 73 -0.94 -8.29 -2.03
CA LEU A 73 -2.06 -8.69 -2.89
C LEU A 73 -2.52 -10.14 -2.65
N ALA A 74 -2.70 -10.53 -1.38
CA ALA A 74 -3.11 -11.90 -1.02
C ALA A 74 -4.46 -12.34 -1.64
N PHE A 75 -5.36 -11.40 -1.93
CA PHE A 75 -6.65 -11.66 -2.60
C PHE A 75 -6.63 -11.40 -4.11
N GLY A 76 -5.45 -11.10 -4.67
CA GLY A 76 -5.29 -10.65 -6.04
C GLY A 76 -5.74 -9.20 -6.27
N HIS A 77 -5.56 -8.76 -7.51
CA HIS A 77 -5.95 -7.42 -7.98
C HIS A 77 -7.47 -7.29 -8.04
N ASN A 78 -8.01 -6.16 -7.56
CA ASN A 78 -9.40 -5.77 -7.76
C ASN A 78 -10.45 -6.80 -7.31
N HIS A 79 -10.23 -7.47 -6.17
CA HIS A 79 -11.15 -8.47 -5.64
C HIS A 79 -12.58 -7.89 -5.48
N PRO A 80 -13.61 -8.51 -6.08
CA PRO A 80 -14.93 -7.88 -6.26
C PRO A 80 -15.59 -7.50 -4.93
N ARG A 81 -15.50 -8.37 -3.92
CA ARG A 81 -16.05 -8.09 -2.57
C ARG A 81 -15.41 -6.88 -1.89
N LEU A 82 -14.10 -6.65 -2.09
CA LEU A 82 -13.39 -5.52 -1.49
C LEU A 82 -13.76 -4.21 -2.21
N LEU A 83 -13.83 -4.26 -3.53
CA LEU A 83 -14.25 -3.12 -4.34
C LEU A 83 -15.69 -2.70 -4.03
N GLU A 84 -16.61 -3.66 -3.93
CA GLU A 84 -18.00 -3.39 -3.58
C GLU A 84 -18.11 -2.72 -2.21
N ALA A 85 -17.42 -3.25 -1.19
CA ALA A 85 -17.40 -2.65 0.15
C ALA A 85 -16.85 -1.22 0.14
N ARG A 86 -15.78 -0.95 -0.62
CA ARG A 86 -15.19 0.39 -0.74
C ARG A 86 -16.11 1.36 -1.48
N LYS A 87 -16.74 0.93 -2.58
CA LYS A 87 -17.70 1.76 -3.33
C LYS A 87 -18.87 2.15 -2.45
N LYS A 88 -19.49 1.17 -1.78
CA LYS A 88 -20.61 1.41 -0.86
C LYS A 88 -20.24 2.38 0.27
N PHE A 89 -19.06 2.22 0.86
CA PHE A 89 -18.57 3.14 1.90
C PHE A 89 -18.54 4.60 1.42
N GLN A 90 -18.07 4.83 0.19
CA GLN A 90 -18.01 6.18 -0.38
C GLN A 90 -19.38 6.70 -0.85
N GLU A 91 -20.23 5.83 -1.40
CA GLU A 91 -21.62 6.17 -1.75
C GLU A 91 -22.42 6.62 -0.52
N GLU A 92 -22.18 5.98 0.62
CA GLU A 92 -22.75 6.36 1.92
C GLU A 92 -22.08 7.60 2.55
N LYS A 93 -21.07 8.19 1.88
CA LYS A 93 -20.32 9.38 2.33
C LYS A 93 -19.79 9.22 3.75
N ARG A 94 -19.30 8.03 4.08
CA ARG A 94 -18.77 7.75 5.42
C ARG A 94 -17.49 8.52 5.66
N GLN A 95 -17.29 8.93 6.92
CA GLN A 95 -16.02 9.52 7.33
C GLN A 95 -14.91 8.47 7.20
N GLU A 96 -13.84 8.84 6.49
CA GLU A 96 -12.58 8.09 6.56
C GLU A 96 -12.06 8.11 8.00
N ILE A 97 -11.21 7.15 8.34
CA ILE A 97 -10.69 7.03 9.69
C ILE A 97 -9.82 8.26 10.00
N ALA A 98 -10.35 9.12 10.87
CA ALA A 98 -9.62 10.18 11.53
C ALA A 98 -9.80 10.00 13.04
N ILE A 99 -8.69 9.96 13.79
CA ILE A 99 -8.68 9.69 15.25
C ILE A 99 -9.41 10.79 16.06
N ALA A 100 -9.91 11.84 15.39
CA ALA A 100 -10.78 12.84 16.01
C ALA A 100 -12.11 12.25 16.51
N PHE A 101 -12.61 11.17 15.91
CA PHE A 101 -13.90 10.57 16.28
C PHE A 101 -13.84 9.04 16.31
N MET A 102 -14.75 8.43 17.06
CA MET A 102 -14.88 6.97 17.10
C MET A 102 -15.29 6.42 15.72
N SER A 103 -14.69 5.30 15.32
CA SER A 103 -15.03 4.57 14.10
C SER A 103 -15.58 3.19 14.43
N GLN A 104 -16.85 2.95 14.08
CA GLN A 104 -17.48 1.64 14.22
C GLN A 104 -16.75 0.54 13.41
N TYR A 105 -16.14 0.92 12.28
CA TYR A 105 -15.37 0.01 11.44
C TYR A 105 -14.03 -0.37 12.08
N ALA A 106 -13.33 0.60 12.68
CA ALA A 106 -12.09 0.34 13.40
C ALA A 106 -12.35 -0.52 14.65
N ALA A 107 -13.41 -0.25 15.40
CA ALA A 107 -13.81 -1.05 16.56
C ALA A 107 -14.14 -2.50 16.18
N ALA A 108 -14.93 -2.70 15.13
CA ALA A 108 -15.27 -4.03 14.62
C ALA A 108 -14.03 -4.77 14.10
N LEU A 109 -13.12 -4.09 13.39
CA LEU A 109 -11.87 -4.67 12.92
C LEU A 109 -10.96 -5.09 14.09
N ALA A 110 -10.78 -4.22 15.08
CA ALA A 110 -9.99 -4.52 16.27
C ALA A 110 -10.55 -5.75 17.01
N HIS A 111 -11.87 -5.82 17.19
CA HIS A 111 -12.53 -6.98 17.78
C HIS A 111 -12.26 -8.27 16.98
N ASN A 112 -12.44 -8.23 15.66
CA ASN A 112 -12.24 -9.40 14.82
C ASN A 112 -10.78 -9.86 14.80
N LEU A 113 -9.83 -8.92 14.79
CA LEU A 113 -8.40 -9.23 14.88
C LEU A 113 -8.07 -9.92 16.19
N ALA A 114 -8.55 -9.40 17.33
CA ALA A 114 -8.38 -10.00 18.65
C ALA A 114 -8.93 -11.45 18.73
N LYS A 115 -9.95 -11.79 17.94
CA LYS A 115 -10.49 -13.15 17.85
C LYS A 115 -9.66 -14.10 17.00
N CYS A 116 -8.85 -13.56 16.07
CA CYS A 116 -8.00 -14.34 15.18
C CYS A 116 -6.56 -14.49 15.72
N THR A 117 -6.15 -13.64 16.66
CA THR A 117 -4.81 -13.68 17.25
C THR A 117 -4.69 -14.77 18.32
N PRO A 118 -3.50 -15.39 18.48
CA PRO A 118 -3.28 -16.44 19.46
C PRO A 118 -3.16 -15.88 20.89
N GLY A 119 -3.42 -16.74 21.87
CA GLY A 119 -3.17 -16.45 23.29
C GLY A 119 -4.14 -15.43 23.87
N ASP A 120 -3.59 -14.48 24.62
CA ASP A 120 -4.29 -13.42 25.34
C ASP A 120 -4.18 -12.05 24.64
N LEU A 121 -3.77 -12.03 23.36
CA LEU A 121 -3.68 -10.80 22.57
C LEU A 121 -5.08 -10.25 22.26
N ASP A 122 -5.45 -9.15 22.92
CA ASP A 122 -6.81 -8.59 22.86
C ASP A 122 -6.88 -7.08 22.51
N MET A 123 -5.74 -6.39 22.48
CA MET A 123 -5.63 -4.95 22.17
C MET A 123 -4.93 -4.72 20.84
N VAL A 124 -5.53 -3.87 19.99
CA VAL A 124 -5.07 -3.64 18.61
C VAL A 124 -4.71 -2.18 18.39
N PHE A 125 -3.52 -1.94 17.87
CA PHE A 125 -3.13 -0.67 17.24
C PHE A 125 -3.29 -0.79 15.72
N LEU A 126 -3.89 0.21 15.07
CA LEU A 126 -4.06 0.27 13.61
C LEU A 126 -3.12 1.33 13.03
N GLY A 127 -2.21 0.90 12.16
CA GLY A 127 -1.33 1.77 11.37
C GLY A 127 -1.62 1.66 9.86
N SER A 128 -0.86 2.39 9.07
CA SER A 128 -1.00 2.45 7.60
C SER A 128 0.03 1.59 6.85
N SER A 129 1.06 1.09 7.54
CA SER A 129 2.13 0.27 6.96
C SER A 129 2.70 -0.75 7.95
N GLY A 130 3.48 -1.71 7.43
CA GLY A 130 4.23 -2.65 8.25
C GLY A 130 5.27 -1.96 9.15
N SER A 131 5.98 -0.95 8.63
CA SER A 131 6.96 -0.18 9.39
C SER A 131 6.31 0.60 10.55
N GLU A 132 5.13 1.21 10.34
CA GLU A 132 4.38 1.86 11.43
C GLU A 132 3.92 0.87 12.51
N ALA A 133 3.48 -0.32 12.10
CA ALA A 133 3.13 -1.38 13.05
C ALA A 133 4.36 -1.82 13.87
N MET A 134 5.54 -1.89 13.24
CA MET A 134 6.78 -2.21 13.93
C MET A 134 7.23 -1.10 14.89
N GLU A 135 7.16 0.15 14.46
CA GLU A 135 7.45 1.32 15.30
C GLU A 135 6.55 1.32 16.56
N ALA A 136 5.25 1.03 16.40
CA ALA A 136 4.32 0.92 17.50
C ALA A 136 4.67 -0.24 18.45
N ALA A 137 5.06 -1.40 17.91
CA ALA A 137 5.49 -2.56 18.69
C ALA A 137 6.76 -2.25 19.51
N VAL A 138 7.75 -1.60 18.91
CA VAL A 138 8.99 -1.14 19.57
C VAL A 138 8.66 -0.18 20.71
N LYS A 139 7.84 0.84 20.45
CA LYS A 139 7.45 1.82 21.48
C LYS A 139 6.68 1.19 22.64
N LEU A 140 5.82 0.21 22.36
CA LEU A 140 5.11 -0.54 23.39
C LEU A 140 6.09 -1.37 24.23
N ALA A 141 7.03 -2.06 23.58
CA ALA A 141 8.05 -2.86 24.25
C ALA A 141 8.95 -1.99 25.14
N GLU A 142 9.41 -0.84 24.65
CA GLU A 142 10.20 0.12 25.43
C GLU A 142 9.41 0.66 26.63
N ARG A 143 8.14 1.02 26.42
CA ARG A 143 7.27 1.53 27.47
C ARG A 143 7.06 0.49 28.57
N ALA A 144 6.83 -0.77 28.20
CA ALA A 144 6.63 -1.87 29.14
C ALA A 144 7.92 -2.26 29.87
N ALA A 145 9.06 -2.29 29.17
CA ALA A 145 10.35 -2.66 29.74
C ALA A 145 10.97 -1.57 30.63
N GLY A 146 10.62 -0.30 30.38
CA GLY A 146 11.11 0.87 31.10
C GLY A 146 12.55 1.26 30.73
N SER A 147 12.98 2.43 31.22
CA SER A 147 14.25 3.06 30.83
C SER A 147 15.52 2.25 31.17
N LYS A 148 15.42 1.26 32.05
CA LYS A 148 16.53 0.40 32.44
C LYS A 148 16.81 -0.71 31.41
N ARG A 149 15.94 -0.93 30.42
CA ARG A 149 16.06 -2.00 29.41
C ARG A 149 15.88 -1.46 27.98
N PRO A 150 16.78 -0.57 27.49
CA PRO A 150 16.60 0.15 26.23
C PRO A 150 17.01 -0.64 24.98
N LYS A 151 17.40 -1.92 25.11
CA LYS A 151 17.98 -2.69 24.01
C LYS A 151 16.94 -3.62 23.41
N ILE A 152 16.88 -3.65 22.08
CA ILE A 152 16.10 -4.59 21.28
C ILE A 152 17.08 -5.49 20.54
N VAL A 153 16.87 -6.79 20.63
CA VAL A 153 17.66 -7.79 19.89
C VAL A 153 16.92 -8.10 18.60
N TYR A 154 17.66 -8.22 17.49
CA TYR A 154 17.16 -8.56 16.18
C TYR A 154 18.04 -9.64 15.54
N ALA A 155 17.52 -10.32 14.52
CA ALA A 155 18.26 -11.33 13.77
C ALA A 155 19.01 -10.69 12.60
N GLU A 156 20.22 -11.19 12.30
CA GLU A 156 20.93 -10.81 11.08
C GLU A 156 20.06 -11.10 9.83
N ASN A 157 20.10 -10.20 8.84
CA ASN A 157 19.24 -10.21 7.64
C ASN A 157 17.72 -10.06 7.89
N SER A 158 17.28 -9.62 9.08
CA SER A 158 15.87 -9.31 9.30
C SER A 158 15.39 -8.11 8.47
N PHE A 159 14.13 -8.15 8.01
CA PHE A 159 13.45 -7.02 7.38
C PHE A 159 12.19 -6.68 8.17
N HIS A 160 12.15 -5.49 8.78
CA HIS A 160 11.09 -5.07 9.69
C HIS A 160 10.46 -3.73 9.31
N GLY A 161 10.66 -3.31 8.06
CA GLY A 161 10.14 -2.05 7.52
C GLY A 161 11.20 -1.17 6.92
#